data_AF-A0ABD5T4K6-F1
#
_entry.id   AF-A0ABD5T4K6-F1
#
_cell.length_a   1.000
_cell.length_b   1.000
_cell.length_c   1.000
_cell.angle_alpha   90.00
_cell.angle_beta   90.00
_cell.angle_gamma   90.00
#
_symmetry.space_group_name_H-M   'P 1'
#
loop_
_entity.id
_entity.type
_entity.pdbx_description
1 polymer ?
#
loop_
_entity_poly.entity_id
_entity_poly.type
_entity_poly.pdbx_seq_one_letter_code
_entity_poly.pdbx_strand_id
1 'polypeptide(L)'
;MQNVTDRTRNPFGMRPDCQTYVPGYGDANADFHVVGDHPGVHGGVEAGVPFTGEPWSDAFLSALTDAGLIAGFDSDAASAAGEAPIRSERSFFSYLHMCATTG
;
A
#
# COMPACT_ATOMS: atom_id res chain seq x y z
N MET A 1 12.64 -8.58 17.58
CA MET A 1 12.91 -8.25 16.16
C MET A 1 13.50 -6.85 16.14
N GLN A 2 14.50 -6.58 15.29
CA GLN A 2 15.16 -5.27 15.21
C GLN A 2 14.68 -4.58 13.93
N ASN A 3 14.20 -3.34 14.01
CA ASN A 3 13.60 -2.63 12.87
C ASN A 3 14.56 -2.58 11.69
N VAL A 4 14.13 -3.10 10.55
CA VAL A 4 14.90 -3.08 9.29
C VAL A 4 14.87 -1.68 8.66
N THR A 5 13.83 -0.89 8.94
CA THR A 5 13.69 0.52 8.54
C THR A 5 12.49 1.17 9.25
N ASP A 6 12.51 2.50 9.42
CA ASP A 6 11.36 3.28 9.92
C ASP A 6 10.51 3.88 8.78
N ARG A 7 10.79 3.52 7.52
CA ARG A 7 10.08 4.05 6.35
C ARG A 7 8.82 3.24 6.06
N THR A 8 7.65 3.86 6.11
CA THR A 8 6.38 3.22 5.73
C THR A 8 6.28 2.99 4.22
N ARG A 9 6.75 3.94 3.40
CA ARG A 9 6.69 3.85 1.94
C ARG A 9 7.97 3.26 1.40
N ASN A 10 7.86 2.19 0.61
CA ASN A 10 8.98 1.46 0.04
C ASN A 10 10.08 1.13 1.08
N PRO A 11 9.75 0.44 2.19
CA PRO A 11 10.71 0.16 3.27
C PRO A 11 11.99 -0.53 2.78
N PHE A 12 11.86 -1.39 1.77
CA PHE A 12 12.97 -2.19 1.23
C PHE A 12 13.72 -1.50 0.08
N GLY A 13 13.31 -0.30 -0.34
CA GLY A 13 13.98 0.44 -1.42
C GLY A 13 13.89 -0.24 -2.79
N MET A 14 12.83 -1.03 -3.03
CA MET A 14 12.62 -1.76 -4.28
C MET A 14 12.39 -0.80 -5.44
N ARG A 15 13.04 -1.10 -6.58
CA ARG A 15 12.93 -0.35 -7.84
C ARG A 15 12.90 -1.34 -9.00
N PRO A 16 11.73 -1.82 -9.43
CA PRO A 16 11.61 -2.69 -10.58
C PRO A 16 11.96 -1.94 -11.88
N ASP A 17 12.38 -2.68 -12.90
CA ASP A 17 12.78 -2.12 -14.22
C ASP A 17 11.56 -1.85 -15.11
N CYS A 18 10.66 -1.01 -14.63
CA CYS A 18 9.47 -0.57 -15.34
C CYS A 18 9.19 0.90 -15.05
N GLN A 19 8.57 1.57 -16.02
CA GLN A 19 8.37 3.02 -15.96
C GLN A 19 7.40 3.44 -14.85
N THR A 20 6.36 2.63 -14.60
CA THR A 20 5.34 2.87 -13.58
C THR A 20 5.25 1.66 -12.67
N TYR A 21 5.37 1.87 -11.37
CA TYR A 21 5.25 0.81 -10.36
C TYR A 21 4.74 1.34 -9.04
N VAL A 22 4.18 0.45 -8.22
CA VAL A 22 3.77 0.74 -6.85
C VAL A 22 4.58 -0.14 -5.91
N PRO A 23 5.49 0.44 -5.10
CA PRO A 23 6.26 -0.32 -4.14
C PRO A 23 5.41 -0.73 -2.94
N GLY A 24 5.92 -1.67 -2.15
CA GLY A 24 5.27 -2.06 -0.90
C GLY A 24 5.15 -0.89 0.09
N TYR A 25 4.12 -0.96 0.93
CA TYR A 25 3.73 0.09 1.86
C TYR A 25 3.30 -0.50 3.21
N GLY A 26 3.78 0.06 4.32
CA GLY A 26 3.35 -0.30 5.66
C GLY A 26 4.53 -0.60 6.59
N ASP A 27 4.25 -1.33 7.67
CA ASP A 27 5.29 -1.75 8.61
C ASP A 27 6.11 -2.91 8.02
N ALA A 28 7.44 -2.77 7.99
CA ALA A 28 8.34 -3.83 7.53
C ALA A 28 8.35 -5.06 8.45
N ASN A 29 7.85 -4.94 9.69
CA ASN A 29 7.70 -6.01 10.67
C ASN A 29 6.24 -6.39 10.92
N ALA A 30 5.35 -6.05 9.99
CA ALA A 30 3.91 -6.28 10.13
C ALA A 30 3.56 -7.73 10.51
N ASP A 31 2.53 -7.89 11.35
CA ASP A 31 1.92 -9.18 11.68
C ASP A 31 1.14 -9.75 10.49
N PHE A 32 0.63 -8.88 9.63
CA PHE A 32 -0.20 -9.22 8.48
C PHE A 32 0.39 -8.67 7.18
N HIS A 33 0.41 -9.51 6.15
CA HIS A 33 0.80 -9.11 4.80
C HIS A 33 -0.40 -9.26 3.86
N VAL A 34 -0.88 -8.12 3.36
CA VAL A 34 -1.94 -8.06 2.36
C VAL A 34 -1.31 -8.02 0.97
N VAL A 35 -1.55 -9.07 0.19
CA VAL A 35 -0.94 -9.25 -1.14
C VAL A 35 -2.02 -9.18 -2.21
N GLY A 36 -1.87 -8.24 -3.15
CA GLY A 36 -2.70 -8.14 -4.34
C GLY A 36 -1.96 -8.64 -5.58
N ASP A 37 -2.65 -8.68 -6.72
CA ASP A 37 -2.04 -9.03 -8.01
C ASP A 37 -1.04 -7.95 -8.50
N HIS A 38 -1.54 -6.83 -9.02
CA HIS A 38 -0.71 -5.73 -9.55
C HIS A 38 -1.47 -4.39 -9.61
N PRO A 39 -0.78 -3.25 -9.78
CA PRO A 39 -1.40 -1.93 -9.71
C PRO A 39 -2.49 -1.66 -10.74
N GLY A 40 -2.44 -2.29 -11.92
CA GLY A 40 -3.45 -2.06 -12.97
C GLY A 40 -4.80 -2.70 -12.69
N VAL A 41 -4.86 -3.70 -11.81
CA VAL A 41 -6.12 -4.32 -11.34
C VAL A 41 -6.48 -3.81 -9.94
N HIS A 42 -5.49 -3.56 -9.10
CA HIS A 42 -5.68 -3.25 -7.69
C HIS A 42 -5.33 -1.81 -7.28
N GLY A 43 -5.17 -0.91 -8.24
CA GLY A 43 -4.95 0.52 -8.02
C GLY A 43 -3.58 0.90 -7.47
N GLY A 44 -3.51 2.08 -6.87
CA GLY A 44 -2.36 2.59 -6.14
C GLY A 44 -1.35 3.36 -6.96
N VAL A 45 -1.56 3.54 -8.27
CA VAL A 45 -0.63 4.24 -9.16
C VAL A 45 -0.51 5.72 -8.79
N GLU A 46 -1.64 6.43 -8.67
CA GLU A 46 -1.66 7.88 -8.40
C GLU A 46 -1.11 8.22 -7.00
N ALA A 47 -1.51 7.46 -5.98
CA ALA A 47 -1.04 7.69 -4.61
C ALA A 47 0.31 7.05 -4.31
N GLY A 48 0.78 6.12 -5.16
CA GLY A 48 1.93 5.25 -4.92
C GLY A 48 1.76 4.32 -3.70
N VAL A 49 0.52 3.96 -3.36
CA VAL A 49 0.18 3.11 -2.19
C VAL A 49 -0.79 2.01 -2.66
N PRO A 50 -0.52 0.72 -2.41
CA PRO A 50 -1.38 -0.36 -2.85
C PRO A 50 -2.84 -0.21 -2.38
N PHE A 51 -3.78 -0.67 -3.20
CA PHE A 51 -5.23 -0.74 -2.93
C PHE A 51 -5.95 0.62 -2.81
N THR A 52 -5.34 1.71 -3.29
CA THR A 52 -5.94 3.06 -3.29
C THR A 52 -6.36 3.49 -4.70
N GLY A 53 -7.31 4.43 -4.81
CA GLY A 53 -7.71 5.02 -6.09
C GLY A 53 -8.66 4.19 -6.94
N GLU A 54 -9.21 3.09 -6.41
CA GLU A 54 -10.22 2.29 -7.10
C GLU A 54 -11.62 2.53 -6.52
N PRO A 55 -12.71 2.31 -7.30
CA PRO A 55 -14.08 2.47 -6.80
C PRO A 55 -14.42 1.60 -5.57
N TRP A 56 -13.68 0.52 -5.35
CA TRP A 56 -13.85 -0.40 -4.22
C TRP A 56 -12.84 -0.18 -3.09
N SER A 57 -11.85 0.70 -3.27
CA SER A 57 -10.78 0.95 -2.29
C SER A 57 -11.33 1.29 -0.90
N ASP A 58 -12.29 2.21 -0.81
CA ASP A 58 -12.85 2.65 0.48
C ASP A 58 -13.57 1.53 1.21
N ALA A 59 -14.35 0.72 0.48
CA ALA A 59 -15.05 -0.42 1.07
C ALA A 59 -14.05 -1.47 1.58
N PHE A 60 -12.98 -1.72 0.83
CA PHE A 60 -11.92 -2.63 1.22
C PHE A 60 -11.15 -2.15 2.45
N LEU A 61 -10.70 -0.89 2.45
CA LEU A 61 -9.96 -0.29 3.57
C LEU A 61 -10.84 -0.13 4.82
N SER A 62 -12.14 0.11 4.66
CA SER A 62 -13.11 0.08 5.77
C SER A 62 -13.18 -1.31 6.39
N ALA A 63 -13.28 -2.38 5.58
CA ALA A 63 -13.30 -3.74 6.10
C ALA A 63 -12.01 -4.12 6.85
N LEU A 64 -10.84 -3.65 6.38
CA LEU A 64 -9.57 -3.83 7.10
C LEU A 64 -9.53 -3.05 8.41
N THR A 65 -10.13 -1.86 8.44
CA THR A 65 -10.25 -1.05 9.67
C THR A 65 -11.16 -1.75 10.68
N ASP A 66 -12.32 -2.24 10.25
CA ASP A 66 -13.28 -2.97 11.10
C ASP A 66 -12.70 -4.29 11.64
N ALA A 67 -11.87 -4.97 10.85
CA ALA A 67 -11.12 -6.14 11.29
C ALA A 67 -9.93 -5.78 12.20
N GLY A 68 -9.66 -4.49 12.41
CA GLY A 68 -8.54 -3.99 13.18
C GLY A 68 -7.19 -4.31 12.58
N LEU A 69 -7.08 -4.51 11.26
CA LEU A 69 -5.82 -4.76 10.55
C LEU A 69 -5.07 -3.47 10.22
N ILE A 70 -5.79 -2.36 10.10
CA ILE A 70 -5.25 -1.00 10.01
C ILE A 70 -5.95 -0.10 11.03
N ALA A 71 -5.29 0.98 11.44
CA ALA A 71 -5.86 1.95 12.38
C ALA A 71 -6.80 2.97 11.71
N GLY A 72 -6.80 3.03 10.38
CA GLY A 72 -7.65 3.90 9.58
C GLY A 72 -6.99 4.29 8.25
N PHE A 73 -7.73 5.03 7.45
CA PHE A 73 -7.29 5.52 6.15
C PHE A 73 -7.95 6.88 5.83
N ASP A 74 -7.37 7.60 4.88
CA ASP A 74 -7.92 8.83 4.33
C ASP A 74 -7.98 8.67 2.80
N SER A 75 -9.20 8.58 2.27
CA SER A 75 -9.49 8.41 0.84
C SER A 75 -9.19 9.67 0.02
N ASP A 76 -9.26 10.84 0.67
CA ASP A 76 -9.10 12.15 0.05
C ASP A 76 -7.68 12.72 0.25
N ALA A 77 -6.81 11.99 0.95
CA ALA A 77 -5.38 12.26 1.05
C ALA A 77 -4.70 12.05 -0.33
N ALA A 78 -5.05 12.91 -1.27
CA ALA A 78 -4.48 12.98 -2.60
C ALA A 78 -3.00 13.32 -2.46
N SER A 79 -2.14 12.32 -2.68
CA SER A 79 -0.75 12.37 -3.17
C SER A 79 0.21 13.45 -2.62
N ALA A 80 -0.19 14.21 -1.59
CA ALA A 80 0.57 15.27 -0.99
C ALA A 80 1.76 14.61 -0.33
N ALA A 81 2.93 14.83 -0.91
CA ALA A 81 4.18 14.21 -0.49
C ALA A 81 4.42 14.50 1.00
N GLY A 82 4.04 13.56 1.85
CA GLY A 82 4.15 13.70 3.31
C GLY A 82 3.09 12.93 4.08
N GLU A 83 1.83 12.89 3.62
CA GLU A 83 0.74 12.28 4.38
C GLU A 83 0.52 10.81 3.97
N ALA A 84 0.42 9.95 4.97
CA ALA A 84 0.25 8.51 4.82
C ALA A 84 -1.25 8.19 4.67
N PRO A 85 -1.73 7.78 3.48
CA PRO A 85 -3.17 7.56 3.27
C PRO A 85 -3.71 6.36 4.05
N ILE A 86 -2.84 5.48 4.55
CA ILE A 86 -3.21 4.31 5.36
C ILE A 86 -2.35 4.30 6.62
N ARG A 87 -2.99 4.26 7.79
CA ARG A 87 -2.33 4.06 9.08
C ARG A 87 -2.16 2.56 9.30
N SER A 88 -1.07 2.02 8.76
CA SER A 88 -0.91 0.57 8.59
C SER A 88 -0.65 -0.20 9.89
N GLU A 89 0.06 0.40 10.85
CA GLU A 89 0.54 -0.09 12.16
C GLU A 89 1.04 -1.55 12.25
N ARG A 90 0.21 -2.53 11.90
CA ARG A 90 0.51 -3.97 11.97
C ARG A 90 0.34 -4.69 10.63
N SER A 91 0.09 -3.94 9.56
CA SER A 91 -0.08 -4.46 8.21
C SER A 91 0.99 -3.95 7.26
N PHE A 92 1.37 -4.81 6.33
CA PHE A 92 2.17 -4.50 5.16
C PHE A 92 1.39 -4.83 3.89
N PHE A 93 1.45 -3.96 2.89
CA PHE A 93 0.73 -4.08 1.63
C PHE A 93 1.71 -4.21 0.47
N SER A 94 1.48 -5.16 -0.43
CA SER A 94 2.25 -5.27 -1.66
C SER A 94 1.47 -5.92 -2.81
N TYR A 95 2.10 -5.94 -3.97
CA TYR A 95 1.64 -6.68 -5.14
C TYR A 95 2.55 -7.87 -5.44
N LEU A 96 2.01 -8.93 -6.02
CA LEU A 96 2.78 -10.00 -6.65
C LEU A 96 3.64 -9.44 -7.79
N HIS A 97 3.09 -8.49 -8.55
CA HIS A 97 3.80 -7.75 -9.59
C HIS A 97 3.72 -6.24 -9.32
N MET A 98 4.84 -5.62 -8.94
CA MET A 98 4.89 -4.19 -8.62
C MET A 98 4.69 -3.27 -9.83
N CYS A 99 4.97 -3.75 -11.03
CA CYS A 99 4.83 -2.96 -12.25
C CYS A 99 3.36 -2.75 -12.62
N ALA A 100 3.00 -1.50 -12.93
CA ALA A 100 1.69 -1.20 -13.46
C ALA A 100 1.61 -1.72 -14.91
N THR A 101 0.90 -2.84 -15.08
CA THR A 101 0.50 -3.40 -16.37
C THR A 101 -1.02 -3.52 -16.38
N THR A 102 -1.66 -3.61 -17.54
CA THR A 102 -3.12 -3.85 -17.65
C THR A 102 -3.50 -5.33 -17.67
N GLY A 103 -2.52 -6.24 -17.62
CA GLY A 103 -2.70 -7.68 -17.86
C GLY A 103 -2.25 -8.08 -19.26
#